data_AF-H2XWD5-F1
#
_entry.id   AF-H2XWD5-F1
#
_cell.length_a   1.000
_cell.length_b   1.000
_cell.length_c   1.000
_cell.angle_alpha   90.00
_cell.angle_beta   90.00
_cell.angle_gamma   90.00
#
_symmetry.space_group_name_H-M   'P 1'
#
loop_
_entity.id
_entity.type
_entity.pdbx_description
1 polymer ?
#
loop_
_entity_poly.entity_id
_entity_poly.type
_entity_poly.pdbx_seq_one_letter_code
_entity_poly.pdbx_strand_id
1 'polypeptide(L)'
;ISFNYSGPQRFDRESAQILTRPGVAAGLAWTQTGGEILYVEASRMASCKGGEAGGHMTLTGQLGDVMKESAQLAVSWLRSNA
;
A
#
# COMPACT_ATOMS: atom_id res chain seq x y z
N ILE A 1 44.28 6.91 4.93
CA ILE A 1 43.25 5.83 4.89
C ILE A 1 42.10 6.32 5.77
N SER A 2 41.05 6.90 5.17
CA SER A 2 39.88 7.38 5.95
C SER A 2 38.71 6.47 5.66
N PHE A 3 38.37 5.63 6.64
CA PHE A 3 37.15 4.83 6.63
C PHE A 3 35.97 5.75 6.96
N ASN A 4 35.13 6.06 5.97
CA ASN A 4 33.85 6.71 6.20
C ASN A 4 32.88 5.68 6.77
N TYR A 5 32.71 5.73 8.10
CA TYR A 5 31.72 4.96 8.84
C TYR A 5 30.34 5.54 8.56
N SER A 6 29.57 4.87 7.70
CA SER A 6 28.17 5.23 7.44
C SER A 6 27.36 4.99 8.71
N GLY A 7 27.01 6.08 9.39
CA GLY A 7 26.23 6.08 10.63
C GLY A 7 24.86 5.39 10.48
N PRO A 8 24.17 5.14 11.61
CA PRO A 8 22.96 4.34 11.66
C PRO A 8 21.88 4.85 10.72
N GLN A 9 21.07 3.92 10.18
CA GLN A 9 20.07 4.21 9.16
C GLN A 9 19.24 5.44 9.52
N ARG A 10 19.13 6.36 8.56
CA ARG A 10 18.29 7.55 8.66
C ARG A 10 16.84 7.07 8.74
N PHE A 11 16.30 6.99 9.96
CA PHE A 11 14.86 6.90 10.15
C PHE A 11 14.25 8.19 9.62
N ASP A 12 13.63 8.08 8.46
CA ASP A 12 12.92 9.17 7.85
C ASP A 12 11.62 9.42 8.64
N ARG A 13 11.57 10.57 9.34
CA ARG A 13 10.43 10.96 10.18
C ARG A 13 9.14 11.07 9.37
N GLU A 14 9.24 11.32 8.07
CA GLU A 14 8.13 11.38 7.12
C GLU A 14 7.47 9.99 6.93
N SER A 15 8.29 8.95 6.78
CA SER A 15 7.84 7.55 6.69
C SER A 15 6.98 7.12 7.90
N ALA A 16 7.34 7.53 9.11
CA ALA A 16 6.55 7.25 10.33
C ALA A 16 5.20 7.99 10.35
N GLN A 17 5.16 9.21 9.81
CA GLN A 17 3.92 10.00 9.71
C GLN A 17 2.95 9.40 8.69
N ILE A 18 3.46 8.88 7.58
CA ILE A 18 2.65 8.22 6.54
C ILE A 18 1.97 6.97 7.10
N LEU A 19 2.68 6.13 7.86
CA LEU A 19 2.11 4.90 8.44
C LEU A 19 1.09 5.14 9.55
N THR A 20 1.08 6.33 10.15
CA THR A 20 0.10 6.67 11.18
C THR A 20 -1.26 7.05 10.55
N ARG A 21 -1.32 7.29 9.23
CA ARG A 21 -2.57 7.64 8.52
C ARG A 21 -3.45 6.39 8.33
N PRO A 22 -4.72 6.40 8.78
CA PRO A 22 -5.64 5.31 8.51
C PRO A 22 -5.79 5.04 7.02
N GLY A 23 -5.77 3.77 6.63
CA GLY A 23 -5.85 3.35 5.23
C GLY A 23 -4.51 3.32 4.49
N VAL A 24 -3.37 3.55 5.16
CA VAL A 24 -2.04 3.39 4.56
C VAL A 24 -1.32 2.19 5.18
N ALA A 25 -0.68 1.38 4.35
CA ALA A 25 0.14 0.25 4.77
C ALA A 25 1.52 0.28 4.08
N ALA A 26 2.58 -0.10 4.80
CA ALA A 26 3.90 -0.33 4.20
C ALA A 26 3.98 -1.76 3.64
N GLY A 27 4.42 -1.87 2.40
CA GLY A 27 4.82 -3.10 1.74
C GLY A 27 6.31 -3.07 1.38
N LEU A 28 6.88 -4.25 1.17
CA LEU A 28 8.23 -4.40 0.66
C LEU A 28 8.16 -4.93 -0.76
N ALA A 29 8.81 -4.25 -1.69
CA ALA A 29 8.99 -4.69 -3.06
C ALA A 29 10.44 -5.06 -3.32
N TRP A 30 10.63 -6.08 -4.16
CA TRP A 30 11.95 -6.47 -4.64
C TRP A 30 12.10 -6.06 -6.09
N THR A 31 13.14 -5.29 -6.37
CA THR A 31 13.57 -4.90 -7.72
C THR A 31 14.92 -5.54 -8.03
N GLN A 32 15.34 -5.52 -9.31
CA GLN A 32 16.64 -6.08 -9.71
C GLN A 32 17.83 -5.43 -9.01
N THR A 33 17.69 -4.19 -8.56
CA THR A 33 18.74 -3.41 -7.88
C THR A 33 18.65 -3.47 -6.36
N GLY A 34 17.62 -4.12 -5.79
CA GLY A 34 17.44 -4.30 -4.35
C GLY A 34 16.01 -4.18 -3.87
N GLY A 35 15.84 -4.11 -2.55
CA GLY A 35 14.52 -3.94 -1.90
C GLY A 35 14.13 -2.48 -1.74
N GLU A 36 12.88 -2.16 -2.03
CA GLU A 36 12.27 -0.83 -1.86
C GLU A 36 11.02 -0.93 -0.97
N ILE A 37 10.76 0.11 -0.17
CA ILE A 37 9.53 0.22 0.63
C ILE A 37 8.46 0.90 -0.24
N LEU A 38 7.30 0.27 -0.35
CA LEU A 38 6.13 0.83 -1.02
C LEU A 38 5.05 1.17 -0.01
N TYR A 39 4.32 2.27 -0.24
CA TYR A 39 3.16 2.63 0.56
C TYR A 39 1.89 2.37 -0.25
N VAL A 40 1.02 1.49 0.27
CA VAL A 40 -0.28 1.20 -0.32
C VAL A 40 -1.33 2.02 0.42
N GLU A 41 -2.03 2.87 -0.32
CA GLU A 41 -3.09 3.71 0.22
C GLU A 41 -4.47 3.19 -0.21
N ALA A 42 -5.43 3.18 0.72
CA ALA A 42 -6.80 2.77 0.52
C ALA A 42 -7.75 3.81 1.13
N SER A 43 -8.69 4.30 0.31
CA SER A 43 -9.69 5.29 0.74
C SER A 43 -11.09 4.84 0.37
N ARG A 44 -12.04 5.02 1.30
CA ARG A 44 -13.46 4.79 1.03
C ARG A 44 -14.04 6.05 0.39
N MET A 45 -14.37 5.97 -0.88
CA MET A 45 -15.12 7.04 -1.56
C MET A 45 -16.61 6.82 -1.31
N ALA A 46 -17.33 7.86 -0.88
CA ALA A 46 -18.79 7.83 -0.81
C ALA A 46 -19.33 7.84 -2.25
N SER A 47 -19.88 6.73 -2.72
CA SER A 47 -20.48 6.63 -4.05
C SER A 47 -21.77 7.46 -4.10
N CYS A 48 -21.74 8.59 -4.79
CA CYS A 48 -22.92 9.39 -5.11
C CYS A 48 -23.82 8.64 -6.11
N LYS A 49 -24.68 7.73 -5.64
CA LYS A 49 -26.04 7.44 -6.15
C LYS A 49 -26.55 6.09 -5.65
N GLY A 50 -27.70 6.15 -4.98
CA GLY A 50 -28.78 5.16 -5.04
C GLY A 50 -28.43 3.70 -4.81
N GLY A 51 -28.53 3.25 -3.56
CA GLY A 51 -29.05 1.92 -3.21
C GLY A 51 -28.23 0.67 -3.57
N GLU A 52 -27.27 0.76 -4.49
CA GLU A 52 -26.36 -0.35 -4.79
C GLU A 52 -25.15 -0.24 -3.88
N ALA A 53 -25.20 -0.94 -2.74
CA ALA A 53 -24.02 -1.29 -1.93
C ALA A 53 -23.12 -2.29 -2.68
N GLY A 54 -22.84 -2.01 -3.95
CA GLY A 54 -22.29 -2.90 -4.96
C GLY A 54 -20.87 -2.49 -5.38
N GLY A 55 -19.93 -2.71 -4.48
CA GLY A 55 -18.76 -3.53 -4.81
C GLY A 55 -17.70 -3.04 -5.81
N HIS A 56 -17.79 -1.88 -6.45
CA HIS A 56 -16.76 -1.45 -7.41
C HIS A 56 -15.49 -0.94 -6.71
N MET A 57 -14.42 -1.76 -6.75
CA MET A 57 -13.08 -1.39 -6.26
C MET A 57 -12.25 -0.85 -7.43
N THR A 58 -11.75 0.38 -7.30
CA THR A 58 -10.83 0.97 -8.28
C THR A 58 -9.39 0.76 -7.82
N LEU A 59 -8.56 0.21 -8.70
CA LEU A 59 -7.14 -0.05 -8.47
C LEU A 59 -6.29 0.90 -9.33
N THR A 60 -5.39 1.64 -8.71
CA THR A 60 -4.56 2.67 -9.36
C THR A 60 -3.08 2.43 -9.07
N GLY A 61 -2.17 3.16 -9.73
CA GLY A 61 -0.73 3.04 -9.52
C GLY A 61 -0.01 2.02 -10.41
N GLN A 62 -0.52 1.79 -11.64
CA GLN A 62 0.10 0.90 -12.63
C GLN A 62 0.39 -0.52 -12.11
N LEU A 63 -0.50 -1.04 -11.27
CA LEU A 63 -0.37 -2.38 -10.72
C LEU A 63 -0.39 -3.43 -11.84
N GLY A 64 0.51 -4.40 -11.75
CA GLY A 64 0.46 -5.59 -12.60
C GLY A 64 -0.75 -6.46 -12.28
N ASP A 65 -1.11 -7.35 -13.19
CA ASP A 65 -2.36 -8.12 -13.08
C ASP A 65 -2.39 -9.04 -11.84
N VAL A 66 -1.23 -9.59 -11.46
CA VAL A 66 -1.07 -10.38 -10.22
C VAL A 66 -1.40 -9.55 -8.98
N MET A 67 -0.97 -8.29 -8.94
CA MET A 67 -1.22 -7.41 -7.81
C MET A 67 -2.68 -6.94 -7.77
N LYS A 68 -3.30 -6.75 -8.96
CA LYS A 68 -4.73 -6.46 -9.05
C LYS A 68 -5.58 -7.62 -8.53
N GLU A 69 -5.27 -8.84 -8.94
CA GLU A 69 -5.97 -10.05 -8.47
C GLU A 69 -5.80 -10.22 -6.96
N SER A 70 -4.57 -10.04 -6.46
CA SER A 70 -4.29 -10.11 -5.01
C SER A 70 -5.13 -9.11 -4.21
N ALA A 71 -5.27 -7.88 -4.71
CA ALA A 71 -6.08 -6.85 -4.06
C ALA A 71 -7.58 -7.21 -4.06
N GLN A 72 -8.09 -7.79 -5.15
CA GLN A 72 -9.48 -8.26 -5.23
C GLN A 72 -9.75 -9.42 -4.27
N LEU A 73 -8.83 -10.39 -4.19
CA LEU A 73 -8.92 -11.51 -3.25
C LEU A 73 -8.93 -11.04 -1.80
N ALA A 74 -8.05 -10.09 -1.44
CA ALA A 74 -8.00 -9.55 -0.08
C ALA A 74 -9.34 -8.89 0.32
N VAL A 75 -9.95 -8.10 -0.58
CA VAL A 75 -11.26 -7.48 -0.32
C VAL A 75 -12.38 -8.52 -0.28
N SER A 76 -12.35 -9.52 -1.16
CA SER A 76 -13.31 -10.63 -1.15
C SER A 76 -13.26 -11.37 0.18
N TRP A 77 -12.06 -11.74 0.64
CA TRP A 77 -11.86 -12.39 1.93
C TRP A 77 -12.38 -11.52 3.09
N LEU A 78 -12.08 -10.22 3.10
CA LEU A 78 -12.57 -9.32 4.13
C LEU A 78 -14.11 -9.27 4.16
N ARG A 79 -14.78 -9.22 3.00
CA ARG A 79 -16.25 -9.22 2.93
C ARG A 79 -16.87 -10.55 3.37
N SER A 80 -16.23 -11.68 3.10
CA SER A 80 -16.73 -12.99 3.50
C SER A 80 -16.48 -13.32 4.98
N ASN A 81 -15.56 -12.61 5.64
CA ASN A 81 -15.19 -12.81 7.04
C ASN A 81 -15.56 -11.62 7.94
N ALA A 82 -16.41 -10.71 7.46
CA ALA A 82 -16.91 -9.55 8.20
C ALA A 82 -18.30 -9.79 8.81
#